data_AF-A0A1A0JG16-F1
#
_entry.id   AF-A0A1A0JG16-F1
#
_cell.length_a   1.000
_cell.length_b   1.000
_cell.length_c   1.000
_cell.angle_alpha   90.00
_cell.angle_beta   90.00
_cell.angle_gamma   90.00
#
_symmetry.space_group_name_H-M   'P 1'
#
loop_
_entity.id
_entity.type
_entity.pdbx_description
1 polymer ?
#
loop_
_entity_poly.entity_id
_entity_poly.type
_entity_poly.pdbx_seq_one_letter_code
_entity_poly.pdbx_strand_id
1 'polypeptide(L)'
;MGGVVAMNLPETWTRDIWQRAAAAPTIPSLRVTGGHMTSEATKHLAIYVGMSRWVVDYLPGRQLTREQATAAMRIAIAPDRLDVERWAGELGLTADEARGFAELPVSA
;
A
#
# COMPACT_ATOMS: atom_id res chain seq x y z
N MET A 1 -32.78 15.03 -7.26
CA MET A 1 -32.73 14.34 -8.56
C MET A 1 -31.30 13.89 -8.81
N GLY A 2 -30.87 12.79 -8.18
CA GLY A 2 -29.52 12.24 -8.34
C GLY A 2 -29.52 11.25 -9.49
N GLY A 3 -28.85 11.59 -10.60
CA GLY A 3 -28.72 10.70 -11.75
C GLY A 3 -27.81 9.52 -11.40
N VAL A 4 -28.34 8.31 -11.49
CA VAL A 4 -27.53 7.09 -11.56
C VAL A 4 -26.66 7.19 -12.80
N VAL A 5 -25.35 7.30 -12.62
CA VAL A 5 -24.40 7.22 -13.73
C VAL A 5 -24.45 5.79 -14.25
N ALA A 6 -25.12 5.59 -15.38
CA ALA A 6 -25.15 4.29 -16.04
C ALA A 6 -23.72 3.92 -16.46
N MET A 7 -23.15 2.88 -15.87
CA MET A 7 -21.88 2.32 -16.30
C MET A 7 -22.08 1.69 -17.69
N ASN A 8 -21.65 2.41 -18.73
CA ASN A 8 -21.76 2.00 -20.12
C ASN A 8 -20.72 0.90 -20.41
N LEU A 9 -21.11 -0.36 -20.20
CA LEU A 9 -20.27 -1.52 -20.51
C LEU A 9 -20.33 -1.81 -22.02
N PRO A 10 -19.18 -2.04 -22.68
CA PRO A 10 -19.18 -2.33 -24.11
C PRO A 10 -19.82 -3.69 -24.40
N GLU A 11 -20.61 -3.76 -25.47
CA GLU A 11 -21.20 -5.03 -25.96
C GLU A 11 -20.14 -6.00 -26.47
N THR A 12 -18.97 -5.51 -26.86
CA THR A 12 -17.85 -6.33 -27.36
C THR A 12 -16.54 -5.92 -26.69
N TRP A 13 -15.86 -6.90 -26.09
CA TRP A 13 -14.58 -6.69 -25.43
C TRP A 13 -13.43 -6.90 -26.42
N THR A 14 -12.92 -5.81 -26.97
CA THR A 14 -11.73 -5.84 -27.85
C THR A 14 -10.44 -5.94 -27.02
N ARG A 15 -9.34 -6.33 -27.67
CA ARG A 15 -8.02 -6.43 -27.03
C ARG A 15 -7.59 -5.10 -26.39
N ASP A 16 -7.85 -3.97 -27.06
CA ASP A 16 -7.55 -2.64 -26.55
C ASP A 16 -8.38 -2.28 -25.30
N ILE A 17 -9.65 -2.71 -25.25
CA ILE A 17 -10.52 -2.54 -24.08
C ILE A 17 -9.99 -3.36 -22.91
N TRP A 18 -9.61 -4.62 -23.15
CA TRP A 18 -8.95 -5.44 -22.14
C TRP A 18 -7.65 -4.82 -21.65
N GLN A 19 -6.82 -4.26 -22.53
CA GLN A 19 -5.57 -3.61 -22.13
C GLN A 19 -5.79 -2.36 -21.28
N ARG A 20 -6.80 -1.54 -21.61
CA ARG A 20 -7.17 -0.37 -20.80
C ARG A 20 -7.79 -0.76 -19.47
N ALA A 21 -8.65 -1.79 -19.44
CA ALA A 21 -9.28 -2.28 -18.21
C ALA A 21 -8.30 -3.04 -17.32
N ALA A 22 -7.36 -3.79 -17.91
CA ALA A 22 -6.32 -4.55 -17.22
C ALA A 22 -5.07 -3.73 -16.90
N ALA A 23 -5.04 -2.44 -17.26
CA ALA A 23 -4.12 -1.48 -16.68
C ALA A 23 -4.50 -1.29 -15.21
N ALA A 24 -4.26 -2.33 -14.40
CA ALA A 24 -4.38 -2.25 -12.96
C ALA A 24 -3.60 -1.01 -12.53
N PRO A 25 -4.16 -0.16 -11.65
CA PRO A 25 -3.42 0.98 -11.16
C PRO A 25 -2.09 0.45 -10.66
N THR A 26 -1.01 0.89 -11.31
CA THR A 26 0.33 0.47 -10.96
C THR A 26 0.52 0.90 -9.52
N ILE A 27 0.87 -0.04 -8.63
CA ILE A 27 1.17 0.33 -7.25
C ILE A 27 2.27 1.40 -7.33
N PRO A 28 2.06 2.61 -6.80
CA PRO A 28 3.07 3.64 -6.81
C PRO A 28 4.41 3.09 -6.30
N SER A 29 5.51 3.47 -6.94
CA SER A 29 6.80 2.85 -6.69
C SER A 29 7.25 3.05 -5.24
N LEU A 30 7.71 1.97 -4.60
CA LEU A 30 8.45 2.02 -3.34
C LEU A 30 9.95 2.05 -3.65
N ARG A 31 10.64 3.11 -3.23
CA ARG A 31 12.09 3.27 -3.40
C ARG A 31 12.81 2.87 -2.12
N VAL A 32 13.86 2.06 -2.25
CA VAL A 32 14.74 1.72 -1.13
C VAL A 32 16.13 2.28 -1.40
N THR A 33 16.57 3.28 -0.62
CA THR A 33 17.87 3.95 -0.82
C THR A 33 18.39 4.49 0.51
N GLY A 34 19.68 4.33 0.77
CA GLY A 34 20.33 4.93 1.96
C GLY A 34 19.70 4.53 3.30
N GLY A 35 19.23 3.28 3.43
CA GLY A 35 18.57 2.81 4.67
C GLY A 35 17.14 3.32 4.86
N HIS A 36 16.51 3.89 3.82
CA HIS A 36 15.14 4.38 3.86
C HIS A 36 14.29 3.67 2.81
N MET A 37 13.03 3.37 3.14
CA MET A 37 11.98 3.04 2.18
C MET A 37 11.00 4.20 2.09
N THR A 38 10.80 4.75 0.89
CA THR A 38 9.99 5.95 0.65
C THR A 38 9.16 5.79 -0.61
N SER A 39 8.04 6.52 -0.69
CA SER A 39 7.22 6.61 -1.89
C SER A 39 6.56 7.99 -1.93
N GLU A 40 6.32 8.50 -3.14
CA GLU A 40 5.61 9.78 -3.32
C GLU A 40 4.11 9.67 -3.01
N ALA A 41 3.57 8.45 -2.93
CA ALA A 41 2.15 8.20 -2.68
C ALA A 41 1.76 8.22 -1.19
N THR A 42 2.72 8.31 -0.27
CA THR A 42 2.45 8.34 1.16
C THR A 42 3.46 9.22 1.88
N LYS A 43 3.07 9.77 3.03
CA LYS A 43 3.99 10.52 3.91
C LYS A 43 4.80 9.60 4.83
N HIS A 44 4.36 8.35 4.97
CA HIS A 44 5.02 7.37 5.80
C HIS A 44 6.35 6.92 5.21
N LEU A 45 7.27 6.50 6.07
CA LEU A 45 8.53 5.92 5.65
C LEU A 45 8.98 4.78 6.56
N ALA A 46 9.87 3.93 6.04
CA ALA A 46 10.58 2.94 6.82
C ALA A 46 12.07 3.29 6.96
N ILE A 47 12.62 3.17 8.17
CA ILE A 47 14.04 3.41 8.46
C ILE A 47 14.71 2.10 8.87
N TYR A 48 15.86 1.83 8.30
CA TYR A 48 16.74 0.74 8.72
C TYR A 48 17.43 1.09 10.04
N VAL A 49 17.29 0.22 11.04
CA VAL A 49 17.82 0.45 12.41
C VAL A 49 18.97 -0.49 12.79
N GLY A 50 19.53 -1.21 11.82
CA GLY A 50 20.58 -2.20 12.05
C GLY A 50 20.06 -3.64 12.16
N MET A 51 20.97 -4.61 12.15
CA MET A 51 20.66 -6.04 12.35
C MET A 51 19.54 -6.60 11.45
N SER A 52 19.48 -6.15 10.19
CA SER A 52 18.42 -6.54 9.24
C SER A 52 17.00 -6.12 9.68
N ARG A 53 16.88 -5.13 10.57
CA ARG A 53 15.60 -4.62 11.10
C ARG A 53 15.26 -3.23 10.58
N TRP A 54 13.96 -3.01 10.47
CA TRP A 54 13.35 -1.76 10.02
C TRP A 54 12.27 -1.32 10.99
N VAL A 55 12.07 -0.02 11.11
CA VAL A 55 10.92 0.58 11.79
C VAL A 55 10.09 1.35 10.77
N VAL A 56 8.79 1.38 10.95
CA VAL A 56 7.85 2.18 10.14
C VAL A 56 7.15 3.13 11.10
N ASP A 57 7.11 4.41 10.76
CA ASP A 57 6.67 5.48 11.66
C ASP A 57 5.26 5.28 12.25
N TYR A 58 4.35 4.66 11.51
CA TYR A 58 2.97 4.41 11.93
C TYR A 58 2.79 3.06 12.66
N LEU A 59 3.86 2.26 12.81
CA LEU A 59 3.89 1.01 13.58
C LEU A 59 4.91 1.10 14.73
N PRO A 60 4.70 2.00 15.70
CA PRO A 60 5.68 2.23 16.77
C PRO A 60 5.91 0.97 17.61
N GLY A 61 7.14 0.82 18.10
CA GLY A 61 7.54 -0.31 18.94
C GLY A 61 7.76 -1.64 18.20
N ARG A 62 7.57 -1.68 16.87
CA ARG A 62 7.83 -2.89 16.07
C ARG A 62 9.16 -2.80 15.33
N GLN A 63 9.96 -3.86 15.42
CA GLN A 63 11.16 -4.08 14.60
C GLN A 63 10.87 -5.14 13.53
N LEU A 64 10.67 -4.67 12.31
CA LEU A 64 10.22 -5.47 11.17
C LEU A 64 11.40 -6.04 10.39
N THR A 65 11.19 -7.18 9.72
CA THR A 65 12.08 -7.59 8.62
C THR A 65 11.92 -6.64 7.43
N ARG A 66 12.80 -6.75 6.44
CA ARG A 66 12.68 -5.97 5.20
C ARG A 66 11.35 -6.25 4.49
N GLU A 67 10.92 -7.50 4.46
CA GLU A 67 9.69 -7.96 3.81
C GLU A 67 8.47 -7.36 4.52
N GLN A 68 8.43 -7.45 5.84
CA GLN A 68 7.38 -6.85 6.66
C GLN A 68 7.34 -5.32 6.50
N ALA A 69 8.49 -4.64 6.51
CA ALA A 69 8.53 -3.19 6.25
C ALA A 69 8.07 -2.84 4.83
N THR A 70 8.36 -3.69 3.84
CA THR A 70 7.87 -3.52 2.47
C THR A 70 6.35 -3.70 2.40
N ALA A 71 5.80 -4.68 3.12
CA ALA A 71 4.37 -4.91 3.22
C ALA A 71 3.66 -3.72 3.88
N ALA A 72 4.18 -3.23 5.01
CA ALA A 72 3.69 -2.03 5.68
C ALA A 72 3.68 -0.82 4.72
N MET A 73 4.81 -0.53 4.06
CA MET A 73 4.87 0.57 3.10
C MET A 73 3.86 0.44 1.95
N ARG A 74 3.61 -0.78 1.46
CA ARG A 74 2.59 -1.01 0.41
C ARG A 74 1.17 -0.75 0.88
N ILE A 75 0.85 -1.07 2.14
CA ILE A 75 -0.44 -0.74 2.75
C ILE A 75 -0.61 0.78 2.81
N ALA A 76 0.39 1.51 3.29
CA ALA A 76 0.36 2.98 3.36
C ALA A 76 0.31 3.66 1.98
N ILE A 77 0.88 3.04 0.94
CA ILE A 77 0.85 3.53 -0.44
C ILE A 77 -0.50 3.30 -1.12
N ALA A 78 -1.16 2.18 -0.82
CA ALA A 78 -2.37 1.75 -1.52
C ALA A 78 -3.34 0.98 -0.60
N PRO A 79 -3.97 1.66 0.38
CA PRO A 79 -4.78 1.02 1.44
C PRO A 79 -6.07 0.36 0.93
N ASP A 80 -6.53 0.72 -0.27
CA ASP A 80 -7.74 0.18 -0.88
C ASP A 80 -7.51 -1.07 -1.74
N ARG A 81 -6.27 -1.57 -1.83
CA ARG A 81 -5.98 -2.76 -2.64
C ARG A 81 -6.46 -4.04 -1.97
N LEU A 82 -6.88 -4.99 -2.81
CA LEU A 82 -7.20 -6.36 -2.40
C LEU A 82 -6.00 -7.07 -1.74
N ASP A 83 -4.77 -6.69 -2.10
CA ASP A 83 -3.54 -7.23 -1.52
C ASP A 83 -3.34 -6.88 -0.04
N VAL A 84 -4.06 -5.89 0.50
CA VAL A 84 -3.87 -5.41 1.87
C VAL A 84 -4.12 -6.50 2.91
N GLU A 85 -5.06 -7.41 2.67
CA GLU A 85 -5.31 -8.56 3.55
C GLU A 85 -4.04 -9.41 3.73
N ARG A 86 -3.37 -9.72 2.61
CA ARG A 86 -2.12 -10.50 2.63
C ARG A 86 -1.00 -9.72 3.32
N TRP A 87 -0.82 -8.44 2.97
CA TRP A 87 0.25 -7.63 3.55
C TRP A 87 0.06 -7.41 5.05
N ALA A 88 -1.18 -7.22 5.50
CA ALA A 88 -1.52 -7.12 6.92
C ALA A 88 -1.22 -8.45 7.64
N GLY A 89 -1.51 -9.58 7.01
CA GLY A 89 -1.15 -10.91 7.52
C GLY A 89 0.34 -11.09 7.77
N GLU A 90 1.22 -10.54 6.91
CA GLU A 90 2.68 -10.54 7.14
C GLU A 90 3.10 -9.76 8.41
N LEU A 91 2.27 -8.82 8.85
CA LEU A 91 2.44 -8.02 10.06
C LEU A 91 1.71 -8.61 11.28
N GLY A 92 0.97 -9.71 11.12
CA GLY A 92 0.09 -10.24 12.17
C GLY A 92 -1.02 -9.26 12.54
N LEU A 93 -1.56 -8.54 11.55
CA LEU A 93 -2.68 -7.60 11.66
C LEU A 93 -3.82 -8.06 10.75
N THR A 94 -5.03 -7.63 11.06
CA THR A 94 -6.14 -7.62 10.10
C THR A 94 -5.98 -6.47 9.10
N ALA A 95 -6.65 -6.54 7.95
CA ALA A 95 -6.64 -5.45 6.98
C ALA A 95 -7.16 -4.12 7.58
N ASP A 96 -8.20 -4.18 8.41
CA ASP A 96 -8.80 -2.98 9.00
C ASP A 96 -7.88 -2.32 10.04
N GLU A 97 -7.21 -3.11 10.88
CA GLU A 97 -6.17 -2.59 11.78
C GLU A 97 -5.04 -1.93 10.99
N ALA A 98 -4.54 -2.60 9.94
CA ALA A 98 -3.43 -2.09 9.16
C ALA A 98 -3.77 -0.78 8.43
N ARG A 99 -5.01 -0.64 7.92
CA ARG A 99 -5.52 0.62 7.37
C ARG A 99 -5.62 1.70 8.44
N GLY A 100 -6.23 1.40 9.58
CA GLY A 100 -6.36 2.36 10.68
C GLY A 100 -5.01 2.87 11.19
N PHE A 101 -4.00 1.99 11.27
CA PHE A 101 -2.64 2.40 11.60
C PHE A 101 -2.02 3.28 10.51
N ALA A 102 -2.21 2.95 9.22
CA ALA A 102 -1.66 3.72 8.10
C ALA A 102 -2.34 5.09 7.91
N GLU A 103 -3.47 5.36 8.57
CA GLU A 103 -4.11 6.68 8.62
C GLU A 103 -3.55 7.58 9.72
N LEU A 104 -2.77 7.02 10.66
CA LEU A 104 -2.20 7.82 11.75
C LEU A 104 -1.26 8.90 11.20
N PRO A 105 -1.22 10.08 11.83
CA PRO A 105 -0.25 11.10 11.44
C PRO A 105 1.19 10.57 11.62
N VAL A 106 2.09 11.03 10.76
CA VAL A 106 3.53 10.74 10.91
C VAL A 106 3.98 11.24 12.27
N SER A 107 4.50 10.34 13.09
CA SER A 107 5.05 10.70 14.41
C SER A 107 6.31 11.54 14.19
N ALA A 108 6.32 12.76 14.74
CA ALA A 108 7.42 13.72 14.65
C ALA A 108 8.65 13.27 15.46
#